data_AF-A0A7V4P0G5-F1
#
_entry.id   AF-A0A7V4P0G5-F1
#
_cell.length_a   1.000
_cell.length_b   1.000
_cell.length_c   1.000
_cell.angle_alpha   90.00
_cell.angle_beta   90.00
_cell.angle_gamma   90.00
#
_symmetry.space_group_name_H-M   'P 1'
#
loop_
_entity.id
_entity.type
_entity.pdbx_description
1 polymer ?
#
loop_
_entity_poly.entity_id
_entity_poly.type
_entity_poly.pdbx_seq_one_letter_code
_entity_poly.pdbx_strand_id
1 'polypeptide(L)'
;MARIDPDELKKLHDAVRTHEHLRRLVRELERMHRLVFHSHAADGERVRRSAEQILIADIVMRHRGNIDGVYFAIRAAEEQGKTWDRAMSDYAAAAHAYYTTPLGLLIRRDLFNEEAQFISPLANRLLAAVEHGARTEPRPPA
;
A
#
# COMPACT_ATOMS: atom_id res chain seq x y z
N MET A 1 -14.77 -5.71 1.38
CA MET A 1 -13.76 -6.77 1.62
C MET A 1 -13.45 -6.85 3.11
N ALA A 2 -12.73 -7.86 3.59
CA ALA A 2 -12.45 -8.00 5.04
C ALA A 2 -11.40 -6.97 5.48
N ARG A 3 -11.76 -6.18 6.50
CA ARG A 3 -10.85 -5.31 7.24
C ARG A 3 -9.73 -6.16 7.86
N ILE A 4 -8.50 -5.65 7.88
CA ILE A 4 -7.40 -6.34 8.57
C ILE A 4 -7.68 -6.33 10.07
N ASP A 5 -7.55 -7.48 10.70
CA ASP A 5 -7.66 -7.59 12.16
C ASP A 5 -6.59 -6.70 12.83
N PRO A 6 -6.91 -5.96 13.92
CA PRO A 6 -5.93 -5.07 14.56
C PRO A 6 -4.65 -5.77 15.03
N ASP A 7 -4.73 -7.00 15.52
CA ASP A 7 -3.57 -7.76 15.97
C ASP A 7 -2.73 -8.24 14.78
N GLU A 8 -3.38 -8.64 13.70
CA GLU A 8 -2.70 -8.95 12.43
C GLU A 8 -2.00 -7.71 11.86
N LEU A 9 -2.68 -6.57 11.82
CA LEU A 9 -2.12 -5.31 11.35
C LEU A 9 -0.88 -4.91 12.18
N LYS A 10 -0.95 -5.05 13.50
CA LYS A 10 0.18 -4.79 14.39
C LYS A 10 1.35 -5.74 14.08
N LYS A 11 1.11 -7.04 13.93
CA LYS A 11 2.14 -8.03 13.55
C LYS A 11 2.81 -7.66 12.22
N LEU A 12 2.03 -7.22 11.24
CA LEU A 12 2.57 -6.81 9.93
C LEU A 12 3.41 -5.53 10.03
N HIS A 13 2.98 -4.55 10.82
CA HIS A 13 3.79 -3.38 11.13
C HIS A 13 5.12 -3.75 11.78
N ASP A 14 5.09 -4.62 12.79
CA ASP A 14 6.29 -5.07 13.49
C ASP A 14 7.22 -5.85 12.53
N ALA A 15 6.67 -6.71 11.67
CA ALA A 15 7.43 -7.41 10.64
C ALA A 15 8.12 -6.44 9.67
N VAL A 16 7.39 -5.46 9.13
CA VAL A 16 7.95 -4.45 8.21
C VAL A 16 9.09 -3.65 8.87
N ARG A 17 9.00 -3.38 10.17
CA ARG A 17 10.02 -2.62 10.92
C ARG A 17 11.24 -3.44 11.32
N THR A 18 11.09 -4.75 11.45
CA THR A 18 12.16 -5.65 11.92
C THR A 18 12.95 -6.27 10.77
N HIS A 19 12.29 -6.59 9.65
CA HIS A 19 12.94 -7.25 8.52
C HIS A 19 13.58 -6.23 7.58
N GLU A 20 14.88 -6.38 7.32
CA GLU A 20 15.65 -5.41 6.53
C GLU A 20 15.10 -5.22 5.12
N HIS A 21 14.80 -6.31 4.41
CA HIS A 21 14.30 -6.24 3.03
C HIS A 21 12.95 -5.53 2.94
N LEU A 22 12.04 -5.71 3.91
CA LEU A 22 10.77 -4.99 3.97
C LEU A 22 10.99 -3.50 4.25
N ARG A 23 11.89 -3.15 5.19
CA ARG A 23 12.27 -1.74 5.42
C ARG A 23 12.83 -1.08 4.16
N ARG A 24 13.67 -1.81 3.41
CA ARG A 24 14.22 -1.32 2.14
C ARG A 24 13.12 -1.08 1.10
N LEU A 25 12.15 -1.99 0.99
CA LEU A 25 10.97 -1.79 0.14
C LEU A 25 10.14 -0.56 0.54
N VAL A 26 9.91 -0.34 1.84
CA VAL A 26 9.22 0.88 2.30
C VAL A 26 9.98 2.13 1.87
N ARG A 27 11.32 2.15 1.97
CA ARG A 27 12.12 3.31 1.50
C ARG A 27 12.02 3.51 -0.01
N GLU A 28 11.99 2.44 -0.80
CA GLU A 28 11.79 2.52 -2.26
C GLU A 28 10.40 3.08 -2.58
N LEU A 29 9.35 2.62 -1.89
CA LEU A 29 7.98 3.13 -2.01
C LEU A 29 7.86 4.60 -1.57
N GLU A 30 8.52 5.00 -0.48
CA GLU A 30 8.63 6.39 -0.05
C GLU A 30 9.26 7.26 -1.15
N ARG A 31 10.38 6.80 -1.74
CA ARG A 31 11.04 7.51 -2.84
C ARG A 31 10.09 7.69 -4.02
N MET A 32 9.35 6.66 -4.39
CA MET A 32 8.37 6.71 -5.48
C MET A 32 7.23 7.68 -5.18
N HIS A 33 6.69 7.67 -3.97
CA HIS A 33 5.70 8.67 -3.55
C HIS A 33 6.22 10.10 -3.68
N ARG A 34 7.45 10.36 -3.21
CA ARG A 34 8.07 11.69 -3.33
C ARG A 34 8.30 12.08 -4.79
N LEU A 35 8.65 11.14 -5.66
CA LEU A 35 8.88 11.42 -7.07
C LEU A 35 7.57 11.68 -7.84
N VAL A 36 6.55 10.84 -7.64
CA VAL A 36 5.29 10.91 -8.37
C VAL A 36 4.38 12.03 -7.85
N PHE A 37 4.39 12.26 -6.54
CA PHE A 37 3.53 13.26 -5.88
C PHE A 37 4.35 14.40 -5.28
N HIS A 38 5.49 14.77 -5.89
CA HIS A 38 6.42 15.77 -5.34
C HIS A 38 5.74 17.10 -4.95
N SER A 39 4.72 17.53 -5.69
CA SER A 39 3.94 18.75 -5.42
C SER A 39 2.91 18.63 -4.28
N HIS A 40 2.68 17.41 -3.78
CA HIS A 40 1.66 17.08 -2.77
C HIS A 40 2.24 16.35 -1.54
N ALA A 41 3.51 15.93 -1.60
CA ALA A 41 4.21 15.15 -0.58
C ALA A 41 4.88 16.03 0.48
N ALA A 42 4.17 17.02 1.03
CA ALA A 42 4.74 17.99 1.97
C ALA A 42 5.05 17.40 3.38
N ASP A 43 4.40 16.30 3.75
CA ASP A 43 4.61 15.63 5.04
C ASP A 43 5.33 14.29 4.84
N GLY A 44 6.59 14.23 5.26
CA GLY A 44 7.42 13.03 5.16
C GLY A 44 6.91 11.85 5.98
N GLU A 45 6.26 12.09 7.12
CA GLU A 45 5.71 11.03 7.97
C GLU A 45 4.47 10.41 7.31
N ARG A 46 3.59 11.24 6.75
CA ARG A 46 2.43 10.76 5.98
C ARG A 46 2.87 9.93 4.76
N VAL A 47 3.93 10.36 4.06
CA VAL A 47 4.51 9.61 2.93
C VAL A 47 5.00 8.24 3.38
N ARG A 48 5.73 8.17 4.50
CA ARG A 48 6.19 6.91 5.09
C ARG A 48 5.03 5.99 5.45
N ARG A 49 4.02 6.49 6.16
CA ARG A 49 2.85 5.69 6.53
C ARG A 49 2.08 5.18 5.32
N SER A 50 1.94 6.01 4.27
CA SER A 50 1.32 5.57 3.01
C SER A 50 2.15 4.47 2.34
N ALA A 51 3.47 4.61 2.29
CA ALA A 51 4.37 3.60 1.73
C ALA A 51 4.30 2.27 2.51
N GLU A 52 4.30 2.33 3.85
CA GLU A 52 4.14 1.17 4.72
C GLU A 52 2.79 0.47 4.48
N GLN A 53 1.70 1.23 4.38
CA GLN A 53 0.37 0.69 4.06
C GLN A 53 0.28 0.06 2.67
N ILE A 54 1.01 0.58 1.67
CA ILE A 54 1.09 -0.07 0.34
C ILE A 54 1.73 -1.44 0.47
N LEU A 55 2.85 -1.55 1.19
CA LEU A 55 3.52 -2.83 1.39
C LEU A 55 2.65 -3.82 2.16
N ILE A 56 1.99 -3.37 3.25
CA ILE A 56 1.07 -4.22 4.03
C ILE A 56 -0.11 -4.68 3.17
N ALA A 57 -0.70 -3.78 2.37
CA ALA A 57 -1.79 -4.15 1.46
C ALA A 57 -1.34 -5.20 0.42
N ASP A 58 -0.12 -5.09 -0.11
CA ASP A 58 0.44 -6.08 -1.03
C ASP A 58 0.69 -7.43 -0.34
N ILE A 59 1.23 -7.43 0.89
CA ILE A 59 1.40 -8.65 1.69
C ILE A 59 0.05 -9.35 1.93
N VAL A 60 -0.99 -8.61 2.33
CA VAL A 60 -2.31 -9.18 2.59
C VAL A 60 -2.96 -9.70 1.31
N MET A 61 -2.98 -8.89 0.25
CA MET A 61 -3.76 -9.20 -0.96
C MET A 61 -3.07 -10.19 -1.88
N ARG A 62 -1.75 -10.04 -2.10
CA ARG A 62 -0.99 -10.86 -3.04
C ARG A 62 -0.36 -12.06 -2.36
N HIS A 63 0.14 -11.89 -1.13
CA HIS A 63 0.85 -12.93 -0.38
C HIS A 63 0.02 -13.56 0.74
N ARG A 64 -1.28 -13.21 0.84
CA ARG A 64 -2.23 -13.78 1.80
C ARG A 64 -1.74 -13.67 3.26
N GLY A 65 -1.12 -12.54 3.58
CA GLY A 65 -0.57 -12.27 4.92
C GLY A 65 0.83 -12.82 5.16
N ASN A 66 1.41 -13.60 4.22
CA ASN A 66 2.74 -14.17 4.37
C ASN A 66 3.84 -13.20 3.92
N ILE A 67 4.65 -12.71 4.87
CA ILE A 67 5.77 -11.80 4.60
C ILE A 67 6.87 -12.44 3.76
N ASP A 68 7.09 -13.75 3.88
CA ASP A 68 8.13 -14.48 3.12
C ASP A 68 7.79 -14.52 1.62
N GLY A 69 6.50 -14.39 1.28
CA GLY A 69 6.04 -14.30 -0.12
C GLY A 69 6.69 -13.12 -0.85
N VAL A 70 6.92 -12.01 -0.16
CA VAL A 70 7.61 -10.84 -0.72
C VAL A 70 9.07 -11.17 -1.04
N TYR A 71 9.77 -11.82 -0.11
CA TYR A 71 11.15 -12.25 -0.30
C TYR A 71 11.28 -13.21 -1.50
N PHE A 72 10.41 -14.22 -1.57
CA PHE A 72 10.43 -15.19 -2.68
C PHE A 72 10.10 -14.53 -4.02
N ALA A 73 9.18 -13.57 -4.06
CA ALA A 73 8.88 -12.83 -5.29
C ALA A 73 10.09 -12.03 -5.80
N ILE A 74 10.87 -11.43 -4.91
CA ILE A 74 12.10 -10.72 -5.29
C ILE A 74 13.19 -11.72 -5.73
N ARG A 75 13.37 -12.83 -4.99
CA ARG A 75 14.34 -13.89 -5.36
C ARG A 75 14.04 -14.49 -6.72
N ALA A 76 12.77 -14.76 -7.04
CA ALA A 76 12.38 -15.27 -8.35
C ALA A 76 12.78 -14.33 -9.50
N ALA A 77 12.74 -13.01 -9.27
CA ALA A 77 13.18 -12.03 -10.27
C ALA A 77 14.73 -11.96 -10.36
N GLU A 78 15.43 -12.21 -9.27
CA GLU A 78 16.90 -12.34 -9.26
C GLU A 78 17.37 -13.60 -10.00
N GLU A 79 16.69 -14.73 -9.81
CA GLU A 79 16.93 -15.98 -10.54
C GLU A 79 16.73 -15.83 -12.06
N GLN A 80 15.96 -14.82 -12.50
CA GLN A 80 15.81 -14.43 -13.90
C GLN A 80 16.94 -13.51 -14.41
N GLY A 81 17.99 -13.31 -13.62
CA GLY A 81 19.20 -12.55 -14.01
C GLY A 81 19.20 -11.08 -13.60
N LYS A 82 18.22 -10.60 -12.82
CA LYS A 82 18.25 -9.25 -12.25
C LYS A 82 19.15 -9.21 -11.03
N THR A 83 19.77 -8.06 -10.75
CA THR A 83 20.38 -7.85 -9.43
C THR A 83 19.28 -7.73 -8.36
N TRP A 84 19.57 -8.11 -7.13
CA TRP A 84 18.67 -7.94 -5.99
C TRP A 84 18.06 -6.53 -5.89
N ASP A 85 18.90 -5.50 -6.03
CA ASP A 85 18.46 -4.11 -5.95
C ASP A 85 17.51 -3.74 -7.09
N ARG A 86 17.77 -4.24 -8.31
CA ARG A 86 16.87 -4.02 -9.45
C ARG A 86 15.54 -4.75 -9.26
N ALA A 87 15.57 -6.00 -8.81
CA ALA A 87 14.37 -6.78 -8.51
C ALA A 87 13.51 -6.10 -7.44
N MET A 88 14.12 -5.59 -6.37
CA MET A 88 13.44 -4.84 -5.33
C MET A 88 12.83 -3.54 -5.85
N SER A 89 13.57 -2.80 -6.69
CA SER A 89 13.06 -1.56 -7.29
C SER A 89 11.88 -1.82 -8.22
N ASP A 90 11.95 -2.86 -9.06
CA ASP A 90 10.85 -3.26 -9.94
C ASP A 90 9.62 -3.71 -9.14
N TYR A 91 9.84 -4.47 -8.05
CA TYR A 91 8.78 -4.90 -7.15
C TYR A 91 8.06 -3.70 -6.53
N ALA A 92 8.82 -2.77 -5.94
CA ALA A 92 8.27 -1.56 -5.35
C ALA A 92 7.50 -0.72 -6.40
N ALA A 93 8.01 -0.63 -7.63
CA ALA A 93 7.36 0.09 -8.71
C ALA A 93 6.01 -0.52 -9.07
N ALA A 94 5.96 -1.85 -9.19
CA ALA A 94 4.72 -2.58 -9.47
C ALA A 94 3.69 -2.41 -8.35
N ALA A 95 4.10 -2.53 -7.08
CA ALA A 95 3.24 -2.32 -5.93
C ALA A 95 2.73 -0.87 -5.86
N HIS A 96 3.63 0.12 -5.99
CA HIS A 96 3.26 1.54 -6.00
C HIS A 96 2.27 1.86 -7.12
N ALA A 97 2.54 1.40 -8.34
CA ALA A 97 1.67 1.62 -9.49
C ALA A 97 0.27 1.08 -9.23
N TYR A 98 0.14 -0.15 -8.72
CA TYR A 98 -1.15 -0.76 -8.45
C TYR A 98 -1.92 -0.02 -7.34
N TYR A 99 -1.28 0.20 -6.19
CA TYR A 99 -1.92 0.76 -5.00
C TYR A 99 -2.13 2.29 -5.01
N THR A 100 -1.77 2.95 -6.11
CA THR A 100 -2.08 4.36 -6.36
C THR A 100 -3.17 4.57 -7.43
N THR A 101 -3.66 3.49 -8.05
CA THR A 101 -4.85 3.50 -8.92
C THR A 101 -6.15 3.62 -8.12
N PRO A 102 -7.29 4.01 -8.73
CA PRO A 102 -8.58 4.04 -8.04
C PRO A 102 -8.93 2.76 -7.28
N LEU A 103 -8.74 1.59 -7.90
CA LEU A 103 -9.01 0.31 -7.25
C LEU A 103 -8.05 0.06 -6.06
N GLY A 104 -6.77 0.35 -6.24
CA GLY A 104 -5.78 0.22 -5.18
C GLY A 104 -6.08 1.12 -3.97
N LEU A 105 -6.60 2.32 -4.22
CA LEU A 105 -7.04 3.25 -3.18
C LEU A 105 -8.27 2.72 -2.41
N LEU A 106 -9.26 2.14 -3.12
CA LEU A 106 -10.43 1.51 -2.48
C LEU A 106 -10.02 0.30 -1.63
N ILE A 107 -9.13 -0.56 -2.14
CA ILE A 107 -8.61 -1.70 -1.37
C ILE A 107 -7.94 -1.22 -0.09
N ARG A 108 -7.08 -0.21 -0.16
CA ARG A 108 -6.43 0.35 1.02
C ARG A 108 -7.43 0.99 1.99
N ARG A 109 -8.48 1.65 1.49
CA ARG A 109 -9.55 2.18 2.33
C ARG A 109 -10.31 1.05 3.05
N ASP A 110 -10.62 -0.05 2.38
CA ASP A 110 -11.26 -1.21 3.00
C ASP A 110 -10.37 -1.85 4.08
N LEU A 111 -9.07 -1.97 3.82
CA LEU A 111 -8.12 -2.62 4.73
C LEU A 111 -7.83 -1.78 5.98
N PHE A 112 -7.63 -0.46 5.83
CA PHE A 112 -7.18 0.43 6.90
C PHE A 112 -8.28 1.37 7.43
N ASN A 113 -9.45 1.41 6.80
CA ASN A 113 -10.57 2.28 7.15
C ASN A 113 -10.15 3.77 7.33
N GLU A 114 -10.50 4.40 8.45
CA GLU A 114 -10.20 5.79 8.79
C GLU A 114 -8.69 6.06 8.92
N GLU A 115 -7.89 5.03 9.19
CA GLU A 115 -6.44 5.13 9.31
C GLU A 115 -5.73 5.15 7.94
N ALA A 116 -6.45 4.94 6.83
CA ALA A 116 -5.88 4.92 5.49
C ALA A 116 -5.20 6.27 5.14
N GLN A 117 -3.91 6.22 4.82
CA GLN A 117 -3.07 7.38 4.52
C GLN A 117 -2.84 7.51 3.02
N PHE A 118 -3.43 8.51 2.37
CA PHE A 118 -3.24 8.74 0.95
C PHE A 118 -2.42 10.00 0.67
N ILE A 119 -1.55 9.96 -0.34
CA ILE A 119 -0.79 11.12 -0.81
C ILE A 119 -1.38 11.70 -2.11
N SER A 120 -2.01 10.85 -2.92
CA SER A 120 -2.52 11.24 -4.24
C SER A 120 -3.71 12.20 -4.13
N PRO A 121 -3.73 13.32 -4.89
CA PRO A 121 -4.91 14.19 -5.00
C PRO A 121 -6.16 13.46 -5.50
N LEU A 122 -5.98 12.44 -6.35
CA LEU A 122 -7.06 11.61 -6.85
C LEU A 122 -7.76 10.86 -5.72
N ALA A 123 -7.02 10.40 -4.70
CA ALA A 123 -7.59 9.71 -3.56
C ALA A 123 -8.56 10.61 -2.78
N ASN A 124 -8.18 11.87 -2.56
CA ASN A 124 -9.05 12.83 -1.86
C ASN A 124 -10.37 13.06 -2.63
N ARG A 125 -10.31 13.08 -3.98
CA ARG A 125 -11.52 13.24 -4.81
C ARG A 125 -12.37 11.98 -4.83
N LEU A 126 -11.76 10.81 -4.97
CA LEU A 126 -12.47 9.53 -5.00
C LEU A 126 -13.16 9.24 -3.66
N LEU A 127 -12.48 9.48 -2.54
CA LEU A 127 -13.07 9.30 -1.21
C LEU A 127 -14.26 10.24 -1.00
N ALA A 128 -14.13 11.52 -1.37
CA ALA A 128 -15.23 12.46 -1.28
C ALA A 128 -16.44 12.05 -2.15
N ALA A 129 -16.19 11.49 -3.35
CA ALA A 129 -17.24 11.02 -4.26
C ALA A 129 -17.94 9.76 -3.73
N VAL A 130 -17.20 8.80 -3.17
CA VAL A 130 -17.76 7.60 -2.54
C VAL A 130 -18.62 7.97 -1.32
N GLU A 131 -18.15 8.90 -0.49
CA GLU A 131 -18.90 9.39 0.66
C GLU A 131 -20.17 10.14 0.27
N HIS A 132 -20.18 10.86 -0.85
CA HIS A 132 -21.39 11.51 -1.39
C HIS A 132 -22.35 10.50 -2.03
N GLY A 133 -21.84 9.52 -2.79
CA GLY A 133 -22.65 8.46 -3.37
C GLY A 133 -23.38 7.61 -2.32
N ALA A 134 -22.68 7.21 -1.25
CA ALA A 134 -23.26 6.44 -0.14
C ALA A 134 -24.36 7.20 0.64
N ARG A 135 -24.40 8.54 0.57
CA ARG A 135 -25.45 9.35 1.21
C ARG A 135 -26.70 9.55 0.33
N THR A 136 -26.61 9.23 -0.96
CA THR A 136 -27.68 9.48 -1.93
C THR A 136 -28.46 8.22 -2.33
N GLU A 137 -28.01 7.04 -1.91
CA GLU A 137 -28.80 5.82 -2.07
C GLU A 137 -29.92 5.74 -1.01
N PRO A 138 -31.20 5.61 -1.41
CA PRO A 138 -32.29 5.40 -0.48
C PRO A 138 -32.13 4.04 0.19
N ARG A 139 -32.17 4.02 1.53
CA ARG A 139 -32.20 2.79 2.33
C ARG A 139 -33.40 1.94 1.87
N PRO A 140 -33.22 0.67 1.46
CA PRO A 140 -34.36 -0.16 1.06
C PRO A 140 -35.35 -0.27 2.23
N PRO A 141 -36.66 -0.25 1.97
CA PRO A 141 -37.66 -0.34 3.02
C PRO A 141 -37.49 -1.65 3.80
N ALA A 142 -37.56 -1.52 5.13
CA ALA A 142 -37.49 -2.62 6.09
C ALA A 142 -38.73 -3.51 6.03
#